data_AF-A0A1S2RDB2-F1
#
_entry.id   AF-A0A1S2RDB2-F1
#
_cell.length_a   1.000
_cell.length_b   1.000
_cell.length_c   1.000
_cell.angle_alpha   90.00
_cell.angle_beta   90.00
_cell.angle_gamma   90.00
#
_symmetry.space_group_name_H-M   'P 1'
#
loop_
_entity.id
_entity.type
_entity.pdbx_description
1 polymer ?
#
loop_
_entity_poly.entity_id
_entity_poly.type
_entity_poly.pdbx_seq_one_letter_code
_entity_poly.pdbx_strand_id
1 'polypeptide(L)'
;MSLGGIKMGNIANLCWDGLTLKYVFDKKIVIPYLLFVITAFLLELFLTILFSISSFIFFYYGYTPNFVYYVCCVILAFLLIFTVSILLKTIRRLKNLVNKCPLEPRPPS
;
A
#
# COMPACT_ATOMS: atom_id res chain seq x y z
N MET A 1 -25.77 24.82 19.69
CA MET A 1 -25.29 23.42 19.57
C MET A 1 -25.25 23.08 18.09
N SER A 2 -24.11 23.24 17.43
CA SER A 2 -23.96 22.94 15.99
C SER A 2 -23.02 21.75 15.85
N LEU A 3 -23.59 20.58 15.58
CA LEU A 3 -22.85 19.34 15.37
C LEU A 3 -22.09 19.47 14.04
N GLY A 4 -20.76 19.44 14.11
CA GLY A 4 -19.87 19.62 12.98
C GLY A 4 -20.06 18.52 11.93
N GLY A 5 -20.53 18.93 10.75
CA GLY A 5 -20.44 18.12 9.53
C GLY A 5 -18.97 17.95 9.16
N ILE A 6 -18.38 16.83 9.56
CA ILE A 6 -17.02 16.47 9.20
C ILE A 6 -17.02 16.27 7.68
N LYS A 7 -16.46 17.23 6.94
CA LYS A 7 -16.26 17.12 5.48
C LYS A 7 -15.47 15.83 5.22
N MET A 8 -16.11 14.81 4.65
CA MET A 8 -15.52 13.50 4.31
C MET A 8 -14.17 13.63 3.59
N GLY A 9 -14.03 14.64 2.74
CA GLY A 9 -12.79 14.93 2.01
C GLY A 9 -11.59 15.29 2.90
N ASN A 10 -11.80 15.81 4.10
CA ASN A 10 -10.71 16.14 5.01
C ASN A 10 -10.18 14.88 5.72
N ILE A 11 -11.05 13.94 6.08
CA ILE A 11 -10.68 12.67 6.70
C ILE A 11 -9.95 11.78 5.68
N ALA A 12 -10.44 11.74 4.44
CA ALA A 12 -9.77 11.06 3.36
C ALA A 12 -8.38 11.65 3.08
N ASN A 13 -8.24 12.98 3.10
CA ASN A 13 -6.94 13.63 3.01
C ASN A 13 -6.01 13.30 4.19
N LEU A 14 -6.51 13.31 5.43
CA LEU A 14 -5.70 12.93 6.60
C LEU A 14 -5.27 11.46 6.56
N CYS A 15 -6.18 10.55 6.18
CA CYS A 15 -5.87 9.13 5.98
C CYS A 15 -4.82 8.98 4.88
N TRP A 16 -4.98 9.70 3.76
CA TRP A 16 -4.05 9.67 2.64
C TRP A 16 -2.68 10.28 2.99
N ASP A 17 -2.64 11.37 3.76
CA ASP A 17 -1.41 12.02 4.22
C ASP A 17 -0.68 11.18 5.29
N GLY A 18 -1.43 10.51 6.18
CA GLY A 18 -0.90 9.55 7.15
C GLY A 18 -0.36 8.28 6.47
N LEU A 19 -1.11 7.75 5.50
CA LEU A 19 -0.69 6.62 4.68
C LEU A 19 0.53 6.96 3.82
N THR A 20 0.60 8.16 3.24
CA THR A 20 1.77 8.58 2.43
C THR A 20 2.91 9.16 3.26
N LEU A 21 2.85 9.07 4.60
CA LEU A 21 3.88 9.52 5.54
C LEU A 21 4.46 10.90 5.15
N LYS A 22 3.62 11.80 4.65
CA LYS A 22 4.04 13.04 3.98
C LYS A 22 4.83 13.99 4.89
N TYR A 23 4.68 13.82 6.20
CA TYR A 23 5.24 14.68 7.24
C TYR A 23 6.48 14.11 7.95
N VAL A 24 6.93 12.88 7.64
CA VAL A 24 8.09 12.28 8.33
C VAL A 24 9.25 12.15 7.34
N PHE A 25 10.14 13.15 7.35
CA PHE A 25 11.34 13.22 6.49
C PHE A 25 12.55 12.44 7.04
N ASP A 26 12.44 11.85 8.23
CA ASP A 26 13.53 11.10 8.84
C ASP A 26 13.73 9.74 8.17
N LYS A 27 14.89 9.57 7.51
CA LYS A 27 15.32 8.31 6.86
C LYS A 27 15.19 7.08 7.78
N LYS A 28 15.27 7.26 9.10
CA LYS A 28 15.13 6.19 10.10
C LYS A 28 13.73 5.58 10.17
N ILE A 29 12.67 6.32 9.82
CA ILE A 29 11.27 5.88 9.92
C ILE A 29 10.74 5.36 8.56
N VAL A 30 11.32 5.81 7.45
CA VAL A 30 10.94 5.38 6.10
C VAL A 30 11.29 3.90 5.86
N ILE A 31 12.42 3.42 6.40
CA ILE A 31 12.87 2.01 6.25
C ILE A 31 11.88 1.00 6.86
N PRO A 32 11.47 1.12 8.15
CA PRO A 32 10.51 0.18 8.74
C PRO A 32 9.13 0.25 8.07
N TYR A 33 8.72 1.44 7.61
CA TYR A 33 7.49 1.59 6.84
C TYR A 33 7.56 0.85 5.50
N LEU A 34 8.66 0.99 4.76
CA LEU A 34 8.85 0.26 3.50
C LEU A 34 8.84 -1.26 3.73
N LEU A 35 9.48 -1.72 4.80
CA LEU A 35 9.50 -3.13 5.17
C LEU A 35 8.08 -3.64 5.49
N PHE A 36 7.28 -2.87 6.22
CA PHE A 36 5.87 -3.18 6.49
C PHE A 36 5.05 -3.29 5.19
N VAL A 37 5.18 -2.32 4.27
CA VAL A 37 4.46 -2.34 2.99
C VAL A 37 4.89 -3.53 2.12
N ILE A 38 6.19 -3.88 2.13
CA ILE A 38 6.69 -5.06 1.42
C ILE A 38 6.13 -6.35 2.04
N THR A 39 6.08 -6.46 3.36
CA THR A 39 5.49 -7.62 4.04
C THR A 39 4.00 -7.74 3.73
N ALA A 40 3.25 -6.63 3.76
CA ALA A 40 1.84 -6.60 3.37
C ALA A 40 1.63 -7.04 1.92
N PHE A 41 2.48 -6.55 1.00
CA PHE A 41 2.46 -6.96 -0.40
C PHE A 41 2.73 -8.47 -0.57
N LEU A 42 3.70 -9.01 0.18
CA LEU A 42 4.02 -10.44 0.14
C LEU A 42 2.86 -11.30 0.67
N LEU A 43 2.16 -10.83 1.71
CA LEU A 43 0.97 -11.47 2.23
C LEU A 43 -0.18 -11.45 1.21
N GLU A 44 -0.45 -10.31 0.57
CA GLU A 44 -1.46 -10.21 -0.48
C GLU A 44 -1.16 -11.12 -1.68
N LEU A 45 0.11 -11.22 -2.08
CA LEU A 45 0.54 -12.14 -3.13
C LEU A 45 0.29 -13.59 -2.73
N PHE A 46 0.63 -13.95 -1.49
CA PHE A 46 0.36 -15.29 -0.95
C PHE A 46 -1.13 -15.61 -0.94
N LEU A 47 -1.98 -14.68 -0.48
CA LEU A 47 -3.43 -14.84 -0.53
C LEU A 47 -3.94 -15.00 -1.98
N THR A 48 -3.38 -14.25 -2.92
CA THR A 48 -3.75 -14.34 -4.35
C THR A 48 -3.44 -15.72 -4.91
N ILE A 49 -2.30 -16.31 -4.54
CA ILE A 49 -1.94 -17.68 -4.93
C ILE A 49 -2.92 -18.68 -4.31
N LEU A 50 -3.20 -18.58 -3.00
CA LEU A 50 -4.18 -19.46 -2.34
C LEU A 50 -5.56 -19.35 -2.97
N PHE A 51 -5.99 -18.13 -3.30
CA PHE A 51 -7.26 -17.88 -3.96
C PHE A 51 -7.29 -18.52 -5.35
N SER A 52 -6.19 -18.42 -6.11
CA SER A 52 -6.06 -19.04 -7.44
C SER A 52 -6.09 -20.57 -7.36
N ILE A 53 -5.39 -21.17 -6.40
CA ILE A 53 -5.42 -22.62 -6.13
C ILE A 53 -6.84 -23.06 -5.77
N SER A 54 -7.50 -22.32 -4.87
CA SER A 54 -8.89 -22.59 -4.49
C SER A 54 -9.83 -22.51 -5.69
N SER A 55 -9.67 -21.51 -6.56
CA SER A 55 -10.45 -21.37 -7.79
C SER A 55 -10.20 -22.53 -8.76
N PHE A 56 -8.96 -23.00 -8.87
CA PHE A 56 -8.61 -24.16 -9.69
C PHE A 56 -9.26 -25.44 -9.18
N ILE A 57 -9.27 -25.64 -7.86
CA ILE A 57 -9.96 -26.78 -7.22
C ILE A 57 -11.46 -26.71 -7.50
N PHE A 58 -12.11 -25.56 -7.29
CA PHE A 58 -13.54 -25.41 -7.57
C PHE A 58 -13.88 -25.72 -9.03
N PHE A 59 -13.04 -25.25 -9.95
CA PHE A 59 -13.19 -25.54 -11.38
C PHE A 59 -13.07 -27.04 -11.70
N TYR A 60 -12.06 -27.72 -11.13
CA TYR A 60 -11.84 -29.14 -11.37
C TYR A 60 -12.94 -30.04 -10.81
N TYR A 61 -13.43 -29.73 -9.59
CA TYR A 61 -14.47 -30.51 -8.92
C TYR A 61 -15.90 -30.08 -9.30
N GLY A 62 -16.08 -29.09 -10.18
CA GLY A 62 -17.39 -28.63 -10.66
C GLY A 62 -18.24 -27.94 -9.59
N TYR A 63 -17.63 -27.47 -8.51
CA TYR A 63 -18.34 -26.76 -7.44
C TYR A 63 -18.53 -25.29 -7.81
N THR A 64 -19.76 -24.80 -7.68
CA THR A 64 -20.07 -23.38 -7.86
C THR A 64 -19.66 -22.59 -6.62
N PRO A 65 -18.71 -21.64 -6.71
CA PRO A 65 -18.29 -20.85 -5.56
C PRO A 65 -19.42 -19.91 -5.10
N ASN A 66 -19.48 -19.67 -3.79
CA ASN A 66 -20.50 -18.80 -3.19
C ASN A 66 -20.32 -17.33 -3.57
N PHE A 67 -21.39 -16.53 -3.49
CA PHE A 67 -21.33 -15.08 -3.72
C PHE A 67 -20.22 -14.39 -2.89
N VAL A 68 -20.07 -14.80 -1.63
CA VAL A 68 -19.02 -14.30 -0.72
C VAL A 68 -17.62 -14.50 -1.30
N TYR A 69 -17.38 -15.59 -2.02
CA TYR A 69 -16.10 -15.86 -2.66
C TYR A 69 -15.75 -14.81 -3.71
N TYR A 70 -16.71 -14.42 -4.56
CA TYR A 70 -16.52 -13.36 -5.54
C TYR A 70 -16.27 -11.99 -4.89
N VAL A 71 -16.97 -11.68 -3.80
CA VAL A 71 -16.74 -10.45 -3.03
C VAL A 71 -15.32 -10.42 -2.46
N CYS A 72 -14.84 -11.54 -1.90
CA CYS A 72 -13.47 -11.67 -1.42
C CYS A 72 -12.44 -11.46 -2.54
N CYS A 73 -12.69 -11.98 -3.74
CA CYS A 73 -11.81 -11.77 -4.91
C CYS A 73 -11.67 -10.29 -5.26
N VAL A 74 -12.80 -9.57 -5.31
CA VAL A 74 -12.82 -8.14 -5.61
C VAL A 74 -12.06 -7.35 -4.53
N ILE A 75 -12.30 -7.64 -3.25
CA ILE A 75 -11.61 -6.98 -2.14
C ILE A 75 -10.10 -7.24 -2.22
N LEU A 76 -9.69 -8.48 -2.49
CA LEU A 76 -8.28 -8.84 -2.65
C LEU A 76 -7.61 -8.05 -3.78
N ALA A 77 -8.28 -7.93 -4.93
CA ALA A 77 -7.80 -7.15 -6.05
C ALA A 77 -7.66 -5.65 -5.70
N PHE A 78 -8.64 -5.08 -4.99
CA PHE A 78 -8.58 -3.69 -4.53
C PHE A 78 -7.42 -3.44 -3.56
N LEU A 79 -7.21 -4.34 -2.59
CA LEU A 79 -6.11 -4.26 -1.64
C LEU A 79 -4.76 -4.30 -2.37
N LEU A 80 -4.60 -5.23 -3.32
CA LEU A 80 -3.37 -5.38 -4.09
C LEU A 80 -3.05 -4.13 -4.93
N ILE A 81 -4.04 -3.54 -5.60
CA ILE A 81 -3.87 -2.29 -6.35
C ILE A 81 -3.45 -1.14 -5.42
N PHE A 82 -4.04 -1.06 -4.23
CA PHE A 82 -3.75 -0.03 -3.25
C PHE A 82 -2.32 -0.16 -2.72
N THR A 83 -1.92 -1.37 -2.32
CA THR A 83 -0.59 -1.69 -1.81
C THR A 83 0.50 -1.43 -2.86
N VAL A 84 0.28 -1.84 -4.12
CA VAL A 84 1.20 -1.53 -5.23
C VAL A 84 1.33 -0.03 -5.46
N SER A 85 0.22 0.71 -5.38
CA SER A 85 0.21 2.17 -5.55
C SER A 85 1.02 2.88 -4.47
N ILE A 86 0.91 2.44 -3.22
CA ILE A 86 1.69 2.95 -2.09
C ILE A 86 3.18 2.61 -2.27
N LEU A 87 3.49 1.36 -2.61
CA LEU A 87 4.85 0.89 -2.80
C LEU A 87 5.56 1.68 -3.90
N LEU A 88 4.92 1.86 -5.05
CA LEU A 88 5.45 2.64 -6.17
C LEU A 88 5.70 4.10 -5.79
N LYS A 89 4.76 4.74 -5.08
CA LYS A 89 4.94 6.13 -4.60
C LYS A 89 6.11 6.24 -3.62
N THR A 90 6.24 5.26 -2.73
CA THR A 90 7.30 5.24 -1.72
C THR A 90 8.67 5.04 -2.36
N ILE A 91 8.82 4.09 -3.30
CA ILE A 91 10.06 3.86 -4.06
C ILE A 91 10.44 5.10 -4.89
N ARG A 92 9.48 5.72 -5.58
CA ARG A 92 9.75 6.96 -6.35
C ARG A 92 10.24 8.09 -5.44
N ARG A 93 9.64 8.28 -4.26
CA ARG A 93 10.10 9.28 -3.28
C ARG A 93 11.50 8.97 -2.78
N LEU A 94 11.81 7.71 -2.46
CA LEU A 94 13.15 7.30 -2.03
C LEU A 94 14.20 7.56 -3.11
N LYS A 95 13.91 7.21 -4.38
CA LYS A 95 14.79 7.50 -5.52
C LYS A 95 15.05 9.00 -5.69
N ASN A 96 14.02 9.82 -5.52
CA ASN A 96 14.15 11.29 -5.57
C ASN A 96 15.00 11.84 -4.40
N LEU A 97 14.89 11.28 -3.19
CA LEU A 97 15.72 11.66 -2.06
C LEU A 97 17.20 11.25 -2.25
N VAL A 98 17.46 10.08 -2.84
CA VAL A 98 18.82 9.63 -3.17
C VAL A 98 19.43 10.52 -4.27
N ASN A 99 18.69 10.81 -5.34
CA ASN A 99 19.16 11.68 -6.42
C ASN A 99 19.35 13.14 -5.99
N LYS A 100 18.63 13.62 -4.97
CA LYS A 100 18.80 14.97 -4.38
C LYS A 100 19.96 15.07 -3.39
N CYS A 101 20.76 14.03 -3.19
CA CYS A 101 22.09 14.15 -2.58
C CYS A 101 23.18 14.27 -3.67
N PRO A 102 23.34 15.41 -4.35
CA PRO A 102 24.66 15.76 -4.86
C PRO A 102 25.52 16.21 -3.66
N LEU A 103 26.71 15.65 -3.57
CA LEU A 103 27.89 16.14 -2.84
C LEU A 103 27.72 17.55 -2.25
N GLU A 104 27.65 17.66 -0.92
CA GLU A 104 27.99 18.92 -0.26
C GLU A 104 29.47 19.18 -0.54
N PRO A 105 29.84 20.25 -1.29
CA PRO A 105 31.24 20.59 -1.44
C PRO A 105 31.77 21.01 -0.06
N ARG A 106 32.78 20.27 0.42
CA ARG A 106 33.51 20.60 1.65
C ARG A 106 33.93 22.09 1.55
N PRO A 107 33.63 22.94 2.54
CA PRO A 107 34.06 24.34 2.49
C PRO A 107 35.60 24.38 2.38
N PRO A 108 36.16 25.23 1.50
CA PRO A 108 37.61 25.38 1.43
C PRO A 108 38.12 25.94 2.77
N SER A 109 39.00 25.17 3.40
CA SER A 109 39.84 25.59 4.53
C SER A 109 40.99 26.47 4.06
#